data_AF-A0A2H2YFJ1-F1
#
_entry.id   AF-A0A2H2YFJ1-F1
#
_cell.length_a   1.000
_cell.length_b   1.000
_cell.length_c   1.000
_cell.angle_alpha   90.00
_cell.angle_beta   90.00
_cell.angle_gamma   90.00
#
_symmetry.space_group_name_H-M   'P 1'
#
loop_
_entity.id
_entity.type
_entity.pdbx_description
1 polymer ?
#
loop_
_entity_poly.entity_id
_entity_poly.type
_entity_poly.pdbx_seq_one_letter_code
_entity_poly.pdbx_strand_id
1 'polypeptide(L)'
;MDNPFQIITDTFSPKYRVNLSIQRLDGSIMLTLSDDTGVVAKRMISAEQRNDPQRLKRLVQSIQFGIAIEQGHSAMEILAVMTDGDNHKLLQRPPSRTLPFSVGL
;
A
#
# COMPACT_ATOMS: atom_id res chain seq x y z
N MET A 1 13.15 -4.94 17.05
CA MET A 1 13.45 -5.45 15.70
C MET A 1 12.18 -6.09 15.20
N ASP A 2 11.47 -5.44 14.27
CA ASP A 2 10.26 -6.03 13.69
C ASP A 2 10.68 -7.16 12.74
N ASN A 3 10.22 -8.37 13.02
CA ASN A 3 10.44 -9.51 12.15
C ASN A 3 9.67 -9.26 10.83
N PRO A 4 10.32 -9.29 9.66
CA PRO A 4 9.67 -8.97 8.40
C PRO A 4 8.48 -9.89 8.07
N PHE A 5 8.53 -11.14 8.52
CA PHE A 5 7.43 -12.08 8.37
C PHE A 5 6.24 -11.72 9.26
N GLN A 6 6.48 -11.18 10.47
CA GLN A 6 5.41 -10.69 11.35
C GLN A 6 4.73 -9.48 10.73
N ILE A 7 5.49 -8.51 10.19
CA ILE A 7 4.91 -7.34 9.53
C ILE A 7 3.94 -7.75 8.40
N ILE A 8 4.37 -8.68 7.53
CA ILE A 8 3.53 -9.19 6.45
C ILE A 8 2.29 -9.89 7.04
N THR A 9 2.49 -10.78 8.01
CA THR A 9 1.42 -11.57 8.62
C THR A 9 0.39 -10.66 9.30
N ASP A 10 0.82 -9.74 10.16
CA ASP A 10 -0.04 -8.82 10.90
C ASP A 10 -0.82 -7.89 9.96
N THR A 11 -0.21 -7.47 8.85
CA THR A 11 -0.88 -6.59 7.88
C THR A 11 -2.01 -7.29 7.14
N PHE A 12 -1.84 -8.57 6.75
CA PHE A 12 -2.78 -9.27 5.86
C PHE A 12 -3.70 -10.26 6.58
N SER A 13 -3.30 -10.83 7.71
CA SER A 13 -4.10 -11.82 8.47
C SER A 13 -5.49 -11.37 8.91
N PRO A 14 -5.78 -10.06 9.14
CA PRO A 14 -7.14 -9.63 9.45
C PRO A 14 -8.16 -9.88 8.34
N LYS A 15 -7.72 -10.00 7.08
CA LYS A 15 -8.60 -10.16 5.92
C LYS A 15 -8.30 -11.40 5.07
N TYR A 16 -7.07 -11.88 5.10
CA TYR A 16 -6.59 -12.93 4.21
C TYR A 16 -5.90 -14.04 4.99
N ARG A 17 -6.05 -15.27 4.53
CA ARG A 17 -5.16 -16.37 4.92
C ARG A 17 -3.80 -16.11 4.29
N VAL A 18 -2.78 -16.00 5.13
CA VAL A 18 -1.39 -15.73 4.72
C VAL A 18 -0.62 -17.04 4.63
N ASN A 19 -0.05 -17.33 3.46
CA ASN A 19 0.89 -18.43 3.28
C ASN A 19 2.24 -17.91 2.79
N LEU A 20 3.30 -18.28 3.51
CA LEU A 20 4.68 -17.93 3.21
C LEU A 20 5.46 -19.22 2.97
N SER A 21 5.96 -19.42 1.75
CA SER A 21 6.72 -20.62 1.38
C SER A 21 8.10 -20.26 0.86
N ILE A 22 9.14 -21.00 1.27
CA ILE A 22 10.49 -20.86 0.72
C ILE A 22 10.49 -21.50 -0.67
N GLN A 23 10.86 -20.76 -1.70
CA GLN A 23 10.85 -21.25 -3.08
C GLN A 23 12.23 -21.49 -3.66
N ARG A 24 13.24 -20.80 -3.11
CA ARG A 24 14.59 -20.81 -3.65
C ARG A 24 15.61 -20.80 -2.53
N LEU A 25 16.78 -21.36 -2.83
CA LEU A 25 17.93 -21.40 -1.92
C LEU A 25 18.55 -20.01 -1.70
N ASP A 26 18.23 -19.03 -2.55
CA ASP A 26 18.61 -17.62 -2.40
C ASP A 26 17.85 -16.89 -1.27
N GLY A 27 16.96 -17.60 -0.57
CA GLY A 27 16.15 -17.06 0.52
C GLY A 27 14.91 -16.30 0.04
N SER A 28 14.59 -16.32 -1.25
CA SER A 28 13.33 -15.81 -1.77
C SER A 28 12.15 -16.66 -1.29
N ILE A 29 11.09 -15.97 -0.90
CA ILE A 29 9.84 -16.58 -0.43
C ILE A 29 8.69 -16.21 -1.36
N MET A 30 7.73 -17.10 -1.49
CA MET A 30 6.44 -16.79 -2.10
C MET A 30 5.44 -16.46 -1.02
N LEU A 31 4.89 -15.26 -1.08
CA LEU A 31 3.69 -14.87 -0.37
C LEU A 31 2.47 -15.22 -1.23
N THR A 32 1.55 -15.97 -0.65
CA THR A 32 0.21 -16.20 -1.22
C THR A 32 -0.82 -15.69 -0.22
N LEU A 33 -1.69 -14.80 -0.69
CA LEU A 33 -2.84 -14.31 0.05
C LEU A 33 -4.09 -14.92 -0.57
N SER A 34 -4.99 -15.42 0.29
CA SER A 34 -6.24 -16.04 -0.16
C SER A 34 -7.37 -15.75 0.81
N ASP A 35 -8.59 -15.71 0.31
CA ASP A 35 -9.82 -15.69 1.08
C ASP A 35 -10.71 -16.89 0.72
N ASP A 36 -12.00 -16.84 1.02
CA ASP A 36 -12.94 -17.93 0.74
C ASP A 36 -13.28 -18.07 -0.76
N THR A 37 -12.93 -17.09 -1.60
CA THR A 37 -13.11 -17.12 -3.05
C THR A 37 -11.90 -17.71 -3.79
N GLY A 38 -10.73 -17.71 -3.16
CA GLY A 38 -9.49 -18.27 -3.72
C GLY A 38 -8.27 -17.39 -3.47
N VAL A 39 -7.30 -17.45 -4.38
CA VAL A 39 -6.06 -16.66 -4.28
C VAL A 39 -6.31 -15.24 -4.75
N VAL A 40 -6.12 -14.27 -3.85
CA VAL A 40 -6.29 -12.83 -4.15
C VAL A 40 -5.00 -12.16 -4.61
N ALA A 41 -3.86 -12.65 -4.14
CA ALA A 41 -2.55 -12.15 -4.53
C ALA A 41 -1.48 -13.20 -4.36
N LYS A 42 -0.49 -13.18 -5.26
CA LYS A 42 0.68 -14.03 -5.19
C LYS A 42 1.93 -13.23 -5.56
N ARG A 43 2.93 -13.21 -4.68
CA ARG A 43 4.12 -12.36 -4.84
C ARG A 43 5.39 -13.08 -4.41
N MET A 44 6.38 -13.11 -5.30
CA MET A 44 7.75 -13.48 -4.92
C MET A 44 8.39 -12.30 -4.18
N ILE A 45 9.04 -12.60 -3.06
CA ILE A 45 9.73 -11.63 -2.22
C ILE A 45 11.17 -12.10 -2.07
N SER A 46 12.11 -11.32 -2.60
CA SER A 46 13.54 -11.62 -2.48
C SER A 46 14.04 -11.38 -1.06
N ALA A 47 15.12 -12.06 -0.66
CA ALA A 47 15.76 -11.84 0.64
C ALA A 47 16.13 -10.36 0.87
N GLU A 48 16.63 -9.67 -0.15
CA GLU A 48 16.96 -8.23 -0.09
C GLU A 48 15.75 -7.33 0.20
N GLN A 49 14.57 -7.66 -0.35
CA GLN A 49 13.35 -6.89 -0.11
C GLN A 49 12.81 -7.14 1.29
N ARG A 50 12.91 -8.39 1.77
CA ARG A 50 12.47 -8.80 3.11
C ARG A 50 13.36 -8.23 4.21
N ASN A 51 14.67 -8.20 3.98
CA ASN A 51 15.65 -7.81 5.00
C ASN A 51 15.83 -6.29 5.10
N ASP A 52 15.30 -5.51 4.14
CA ASP A 52 15.31 -4.05 4.16
C ASP A 52 13.93 -3.51 4.62
N PRO A 53 13.85 -2.83 5.77
CA PRO A 53 12.57 -2.35 6.32
C PRO A 53 11.82 -1.36 5.41
N GLN A 54 12.53 -0.50 4.66
CA GLN A 54 11.89 0.46 3.76
C GLN A 54 11.35 -0.23 2.52
N ARG A 55 12.12 -1.17 1.94
CA ARG A 55 11.66 -1.98 0.81
C ARG A 55 10.48 -2.85 1.21
N LEU A 56 10.48 -3.40 2.42
CA LEU A 56 9.37 -4.19 2.94
C LEU A 56 8.09 -3.36 3.08
N LYS A 57 8.17 -2.15 3.64
CA LYS A 57 7.02 -1.24 3.71
C LYS A 57 6.44 -0.93 2.34
N ARG A 58 7.30 -0.57 1.37
CA ARG A 58 6.89 -0.32 -0.02
C ARG A 58 6.27 -1.55 -0.68
N LEU A 59 6.80 -2.73 -0.40
CA LEU A 59 6.27 -4.00 -0.90
C LEU A 59 4.86 -4.26 -0.36
N VAL A 60 4.65 -4.09 0.94
CA VAL A 60 3.34 -4.25 1.58
C VAL A 60 2.33 -3.28 0.97
N GLN A 61 2.68 -2.00 0.83
CA GLN A 61 1.83 -0.98 0.20
C GLN A 61 1.51 -1.35 -1.26
N SER A 62 2.49 -1.80 -2.03
CA SER A 62 2.30 -2.23 -3.42
C SER A 62 1.31 -3.42 -3.53
N ILE A 63 1.36 -4.36 -2.58
CA ILE A 63 0.43 -5.50 -2.56
C ILE A 63 -0.98 -5.03 -2.20
N GLN A 64 -1.14 -4.18 -1.18
CA GLN A 64 -2.44 -3.61 -0.82
C GLN A 64 -3.06 -2.83 -1.97
N PHE A 65 -2.25 -2.04 -2.67
CA PHE A 65 -2.68 -1.31 -3.86
C PHE A 65 -3.15 -2.26 -4.96
N GLY A 66 -2.32 -3.28 -5.29
CA GLY A 66 -2.68 -4.27 -6.31
C GLY A 66 -4.01 -4.97 -6.00
N ILE A 67 -4.22 -5.40 -4.75
CA ILE A 67 -5.48 -6.05 -4.35
C ILE A 67 -6.67 -5.11 -4.49
N ALA A 68 -6.54 -3.87 -4.05
CA ALA A 68 -7.66 -2.94 -4.08
C ALA A 68 -8.01 -2.49 -5.52
N ILE A 69 -7.04 -2.44 -6.45
CA ILE A 69 -7.33 -2.31 -7.88
C ILE A 69 -8.15 -3.50 -8.40
N GLU A 70 -7.73 -4.73 -8.10
CA GLU A 70 -8.45 -5.95 -8.55
C GLU A 70 -9.86 -6.05 -7.93
N GLN A 71 -10.07 -5.54 -6.72
CA GLN A 71 -11.38 -5.47 -6.06
C GLN A 71 -12.27 -4.31 -6.55
N GLY A 72 -11.79 -3.50 -7.51
CA GLY A 72 -12.56 -2.40 -8.09
C GLY A 72 -12.65 -1.16 -7.22
N HIS A 73 -11.80 -1.03 -6.18
CA HIS A 73 -11.64 0.25 -5.48
C HIS A 73 -10.91 1.22 -6.41
N SER A 74 -11.38 2.48 -6.48
CA SER A 74 -10.73 3.46 -7.35
C SER A 74 -9.28 3.65 -6.94
N ALA A 75 -8.36 3.48 -7.87
CA ALA A 75 -6.92 3.72 -7.70
C ALA A 75 -6.61 5.05 -6.97
N MET A 76 -7.44 6.07 -7.22
CA MET A 76 -7.35 7.40 -6.62
C MET A 76 -7.75 7.44 -5.14
N GLU A 77 -8.75 6.68 -4.71
CA GLU A 77 -9.15 6.58 -3.30
C GLU A 77 -8.06 5.90 -2.47
N ILE A 78 -7.44 4.85 -3.03
CA ILE A 78 -6.33 4.14 -2.38
C ILE A 78 -5.09 5.05 -2.30
N LEU A 79 -4.78 5.76 -3.40
CA LEU A 79 -3.66 6.71 -3.41
C LEU A 79 -3.88 7.84 -2.39
N ALA A 80 -5.11 8.34 -2.25
CA ALA A 80 -5.46 9.36 -1.27
C ALA A 80 -5.21 8.86 0.17
N VAL A 81 -5.68 7.67 0.53
CA VAL A 81 -5.44 7.06 1.85
C VAL A 81 -3.95 6.84 2.11
N MET A 82 -3.19 6.42 1.10
CA MET A 82 -1.74 6.22 1.24
C MET A 82 -0.94 7.53 1.35
N THR A 83 -1.48 8.64 0.85
CA THR A 83 -0.82 9.96 0.85
C THR A 83 -1.24 10.84 2.03
N ASP A 84 -2.39 10.54 2.66
CA ASP A 84 -2.96 11.27 3.80
C ASP A 84 -2.09 11.14 5.07
N GLY A 85 -1.38 10.02 5.24
CA GLY A 85 -0.45 9.80 6.35
C GLY A 85 0.76 10.74 6.40
N ASP A 86 1.05 11.48 5.32
CA ASP A 86 2.18 12.42 5.20
C ASP A 86 1.75 13.87 4.88
N ASN A 87 0.44 14.18 4.80
CA ASN A 87 -0.06 15.45 4.22
C ASN A 87 -0.79 16.42 5.16
N HIS A 88 -0.39 16.52 6.43
CA HIS A 88 -0.87 17.60 7.30
C HIS A 88 -0.30 19.01 6.96
N LYS A 89 0.39 19.22 5.83
CA LYS A 89 1.01 20.54 5.54
C LYS A 89 0.86 21.10 4.12
N LEU A 90 0.40 20.36 3.11
CA LEU A 90 0.42 20.87 1.73
C LEU A 90 -0.93 21.24 1.10
N LEU A 91 -2.03 21.14 1.83
CA LEU A 91 -3.34 21.67 1.39
C LEU A 91 -3.71 22.99 2.08
N GLN A 92 -2.73 23.85 2.39
CA GLN A 92 -3.02 25.28 2.53
C GLN A 92 -3.32 25.84 1.14
N ARG A 93 -4.60 25.77 0.75
CA ARG A 93 -5.19 26.55 -0.34
C ARG A 93 -4.67 27.98 -0.26
N PRO A 94 -4.07 28.56 -1.31
CA PRO A 94 -3.81 29.99 -1.32
C PRO A 94 -5.18 30.71 -1.25
N PRO A 95 -5.33 31.76 -0.43
CA PRO A 95 -6.56 32.54 -0.43
C PRO A 95 -6.72 33.18 -1.80
N SER A 96 -7.84 32.89 -2.46
CA SER A 96 -8.31 33.57 -3.66
C SER A 96 -8.37 35.07 -3.37
N ARG A 97 -7.40 35.82 -3.90
CA ARG A 97 -7.39 37.28 -3.90
C ARG A 97 -8.46 37.76 -4.87
N THR A 98 -9.65 38.02 -4.34
CA THR A 98 -10.74 38.67 -5.07
C THR A 98 -10.28 40.08 -5.45
N LEU A 99 -10.04 40.32 -6.74
CA LEU A 99 -9.88 41.66 -7.30
C LEU A 99 -11.27 42.30 -7.43
N PRO A 100 -11.49 43.54 -6.95
CA PRO A 100 -12.78 44.21 -7.13
C PRO A 100 -12.90 44.71 -8.57
N PHE A 101 -13.87 44.18 -9.31
CA PHE A 101 -14.36 44.82 -10.53
C PHE A 101 -15.30 45.96 -10.12
N SER A 102 -14.86 47.19 -10.39
CA SER A 102 -15.67 48.40 -10.25
C SER A 102 -16.79 48.43 -11.28
N VAL A 103 -17.98 48.74 -10.79
CA VAL A 103 -19.26 48.90 -11.51
C VAL A 103 -19.19 50.10 -12.44
N GLY A 104 -19.72 49.95 -13.67
CA GLY A 104 -20.03 51.06 -14.56
C GLY A 104 -21.47 51.53 -14.36
N LEU A 105 -21.65 52.85 -14.25
CA LEU A 105 -22.82 53.61 -14.68
C LEU A 105 -22.43 55.07 -14.85
#